data_AF-A0A3B9G4H3-F1
#
_entry.id   AF-A0A3B9G4H3-F1
#
_cell.length_a   1.000
_cell.length_b   1.000
_cell.length_c   1.000
_cell.angle_alpha   90.00
_cell.angle_beta   90.00
_cell.angle_gamma   90.00
#
_symmetry.space_group_name_H-M   'P 1'
#
loop_
_entity.id
_entity.type
_entity.pdbx_description
1 polymer ?
#
loop_
_entity_poly.entity_id
_entity_poly.type
_entity_poly.pdbx_seq_one_letter_code
_entity_poly.pdbx_strand_id
1 'polypeptide(L)'
;MAREVRTGKGSARQNAVRFYKHLTTVWFSLVIICGAALGYLWFWLERYEEHSINGAISAYFRLVDNEEWDEIYNQDCRHFTELNSRETYIEYLKSIYTGRKTSEMKYSFTDTDGISEYYNIHYDNYVMAALELRRTDDSDIWHVRTIGSTTPFDFDVLDDSLVFTINSIPVESSYYHVEGQIPAAFDGYELAYRIPEVTRYPISSLVGTPDVKPASADTAVVRDYTSQSYYIGRKPTSEQGDEFAENMYDTAVAYCKFVTRDGTRYSITSRLYPGTNFYDFVSTFDNSWVTDHDSIQFENVKVYDLLPFGDTAFIGTISFDYKLIADDVTGTYSQAYQMFFVKNGQNYWKLLNMAIISDSVDVDVTE
;
A
#
# COMPACT_ATOMS: atom_id res chain seq x y z
N MET A 1 -12.02 94.14 -60.86
CA MET A 1 -11.27 92.87 -60.93
C MET A 1 -10.28 92.86 -59.75
N ALA A 2 -10.60 92.15 -58.66
CA ALA A 2 -9.66 91.70 -57.62
C ALA A 2 -10.48 90.99 -56.53
N ARG A 3 -10.44 89.66 -56.52
CA ARG A 3 -11.07 88.79 -55.54
C ARG A 3 -9.97 88.38 -54.56
N GLU A 4 -10.00 88.90 -53.33
CA GLU A 4 -9.07 88.48 -52.27
C GLU A 4 -9.37 87.04 -51.87
N VAL A 5 -8.46 86.12 -52.22
CA VAL A 5 -8.43 84.75 -51.71
C VAL A 5 -7.71 84.80 -50.35
N ARG A 6 -8.47 84.87 -49.27
CA ARG A 6 -7.94 84.67 -47.91
C ARG A 6 -7.71 83.18 -47.67
N THR A 7 -6.49 82.89 -47.27
CA THR A 7 -5.84 81.57 -47.20
C THR A 7 -6.36 80.71 -46.05
N GLY A 8 -7.15 79.68 -46.38
CA GLY A 8 -7.60 78.62 -45.45
C GLY A 8 -6.51 77.60 -45.04
N LYS A 9 -5.24 78.03 -44.91
CA LYS A 9 -4.12 77.13 -44.55
C LYS A 9 -3.85 77.03 -43.04
N GLY A 10 -4.35 77.97 -42.23
CA GLY A 10 -4.13 77.99 -40.77
C GLY A 10 -5.04 77.03 -39.98
N SER A 11 -6.34 76.95 -40.31
CA SER A 11 -7.29 76.12 -39.53
C SER A 11 -7.18 74.63 -39.83
N ALA A 12 -6.83 74.24 -41.07
CA ALA A 12 -6.62 72.84 -41.44
C ALA A 12 -5.42 72.21 -40.69
N ARG A 13 -4.32 72.96 -40.52
CA ARG A 13 -3.13 72.50 -39.78
C ARG A 13 -3.39 72.42 -38.27
N GLN A 14 -4.15 73.36 -37.70
CA GLN A 14 -4.54 73.32 -36.29
C GLN A 14 -5.53 72.18 -35.99
N ASN A 15 -6.47 71.91 -36.89
CA ASN A 15 -7.40 70.79 -36.76
C ASN A 15 -6.69 69.43 -36.92
N ALA A 16 -5.70 69.33 -37.82
CA ALA A 16 -4.86 68.15 -37.94
C ALA A 16 -4.05 67.88 -36.66
N VAL A 17 -3.41 68.90 -36.08
CA VAL A 17 -2.66 68.75 -34.82
C VAL A 17 -3.57 68.35 -33.65
N ARG A 18 -4.79 68.91 -33.56
CA ARG A 18 -5.78 68.48 -32.54
C ARG A 18 -6.25 67.05 -32.76
N PHE A 19 -6.48 66.65 -34.01
CA PHE A 19 -6.85 65.27 -34.37
C PHE A 19 -5.75 64.28 -33.99
N TYR A 20 -4.50 64.53 -34.38
CA TYR A 20 -3.38 63.66 -34.03
C TYR A 20 -3.14 63.62 -32.52
N LYS A 21 -3.26 64.76 -31.81
CA LYS A 21 -3.16 64.79 -30.35
C LYS A 21 -4.25 63.93 -29.69
N HIS A 22 -5.50 64.06 -30.15
CA HIS A 22 -6.61 63.27 -29.62
C HIS A 22 -6.45 61.78 -29.94
N LEU A 23 -6.02 61.45 -31.16
CA LEU A 23 -5.73 60.08 -31.57
C LEU A 23 -4.60 59.46 -30.73
N THR A 24 -3.53 60.21 -30.46
CA THR A 24 -2.46 59.74 -29.57
C THR A 24 -2.94 59.52 -28.15
N THR A 25 -3.78 60.40 -27.61
CA THR A 25 -4.37 60.22 -26.27
C THR A 25 -5.23 58.97 -26.21
N VAL A 26 -6.12 58.77 -27.19
CA VAL A 26 -6.94 57.55 -27.29
C VAL A 26 -6.07 56.29 -27.43
N TRP A 27 -5.01 56.35 -28.23
CA TRP A 27 -4.06 55.24 -28.38
C TRP A 27 -3.36 54.90 -27.06
N PHE A 28 -2.83 55.88 -26.33
CA PHE A 28 -2.21 55.64 -25.02
C PHE A 28 -3.22 55.11 -24.00
N SER A 29 -4.46 55.62 -23.97
CA SER A 29 -5.52 55.10 -23.12
C SER A 29 -5.84 53.64 -23.44
N LEU A 30 -5.93 53.28 -24.73
CA LEU A 30 -6.14 51.89 -25.16
C LEU A 30 -4.97 50.98 -24.77
N VAL A 31 -3.73 51.43 -24.91
CA VAL A 31 -2.54 50.65 -24.50
C VAL A 31 -2.55 50.39 -22.99
N ILE A 32 -2.89 51.40 -22.18
CA ILE A 32 -2.99 51.25 -20.72
C ILE A 32 -4.11 50.27 -20.36
N ILE A 33 -5.28 50.38 -20.99
CA ILE A 33 -6.42 49.47 -20.75
C ILE A 33 -6.05 48.03 -21.15
N CYS A 34 -5.41 47.85 -22.32
CA CYS A 34 -4.97 46.53 -22.78
C CYS A 34 -3.90 45.95 -21.85
N GLY A 35 -2.94 46.77 -21.39
CA GLY A 35 -1.93 46.35 -20.43
C GLY A 35 -2.53 45.94 -19.09
N ALA A 36 -3.49 46.71 -18.57
CA ALA A 36 -4.22 46.37 -17.36
C ALA A 36 -5.07 45.09 -17.52
N ALA A 37 -5.73 44.92 -18.66
CA ALA A 37 -6.50 43.71 -18.96
C ALA A 37 -5.62 42.47 -19.09
N LEU A 38 -4.43 42.58 -19.71
CA LEU A 38 -3.45 41.50 -19.79
C LEU A 38 -2.87 41.17 -18.41
N GLY A 39 -2.57 42.18 -17.58
CA GLY A 39 -2.12 41.96 -16.21
C GLY A 39 -3.18 41.27 -15.35
N TYR A 40 -4.45 41.68 -15.47
CA TYR A 40 -5.56 41.02 -14.80
C TYR A 40 -5.75 39.57 -15.27
N LEU A 41 -5.70 39.34 -16.59
CA LEU A 41 -5.79 38.00 -17.16
C LEU A 41 -4.65 37.11 -16.69
N TRP A 42 -3.42 37.63 -16.64
CA TRP A 42 -2.25 36.91 -16.15
C TRP A 42 -2.43 36.50 -14.68
N PHE A 43 -2.83 37.42 -13.81
CA PHE A 43 -3.10 37.12 -12.40
C PHE A 43 -4.25 36.10 -12.23
N TRP A 44 -5.29 36.21 -13.06
CA TRP A 44 -6.41 35.27 -13.03
C TRP A 44 -5.99 33.86 -13.50
N LEU A 45 -5.16 33.76 -14.54
CA LEU A 45 -4.61 32.49 -15.03
C LEU A 45 -3.66 31.86 -14.01
N GLU A 46 -2.77 32.63 -13.41
CA GLU A 46 -1.87 32.15 -12.35
C GLU A 46 -2.66 31.55 -11.19
N ARG A 47 -3.68 32.28 -10.71
CA ARG A 47 -4.56 31.78 -9.65
C ARG A 47 -5.35 30.54 -10.08
N TYR A 48 -5.83 30.50 -11.31
CA TYR A 48 -6.53 29.32 -11.83
C TYR A 48 -5.61 28.10 -11.90
N GLU A 49 -4.38 28.27 -12.37
CA GLU A 49 -3.37 27.22 -12.44
C GLU A 49 -3.04 26.69 -11.04
N GLU A 50 -2.84 27.56 -10.05
CA GLU A 50 -2.57 27.17 -8.65
C GLU A 50 -3.67 26.30 -8.02
N HIS A 51 -4.93 26.50 -8.41
CA HIS A 51 -6.07 25.72 -7.89
C HIS A 51 -6.40 24.49 -8.76
N SER A 52 -5.64 24.29 -9.85
CA SER A 52 -5.82 23.16 -10.76
C SER A 52 -4.93 21.98 -10.38
N ILE A 53 -5.37 20.77 -10.74
CA ILE A 53 -4.59 19.53 -10.60
C ILE A 53 -3.24 19.65 -11.30
N ASN A 54 -3.22 20.17 -12.53
CA ASN A 54 -2.00 20.32 -13.30
C ASN A 54 -1.01 21.28 -12.64
N GLY A 55 -1.49 22.36 -12.03
CA GLY A 55 -0.65 23.30 -11.30
C GLY A 55 -0.08 22.68 -10.03
N ALA A 56 -0.88 21.91 -9.29
CA ALA A 56 -0.41 21.19 -8.10
C ALA A 56 0.64 20.13 -8.43
N ILE A 57 0.43 19.31 -9.47
CA ILE A 57 1.44 18.35 -9.96
C ILE A 57 2.71 19.08 -10.42
N SER A 58 2.58 20.22 -11.12
CA SER A 58 3.74 21.00 -11.56
C SER A 58 4.51 21.60 -10.39
N ALA A 59 3.81 22.07 -9.35
CA ALA A 59 4.43 22.58 -8.13
C ALA A 59 5.16 21.47 -7.37
N TYR A 60 4.57 20.27 -7.29
CA TYR A 60 5.20 19.08 -6.74
C TYR A 60 6.47 18.68 -7.52
N PHE A 61 6.38 18.59 -8.85
CA PHE A 61 7.53 18.24 -9.68
C PHE A 61 8.64 19.29 -9.65
N ARG A 62 8.34 20.56 -9.38
CA ARG A 62 9.38 21.56 -9.11
C ARG A 62 10.16 21.27 -7.83
N LEU A 63 9.50 20.79 -6.76
CA LEU A 63 10.19 20.34 -5.55
C LEU A 63 11.06 19.11 -5.83
N VAL A 64 10.55 18.18 -6.64
CA VAL A 64 11.29 16.99 -7.08
C VAL A 64 12.53 17.36 -7.90
N ASP A 65 12.40 18.24 -8.90
CA ASP A 65 13.52 18.71 -9.74
C ASP A 65 14.58 19.47 -8.93
N ASN A 66 14.16 20.19 -7.88
CA ASN A 66 15.05 20.89 -6.95
C ASN A 66 15.64 19.97 -5.86
N GLU A 67 15.28 18.69 -5.84
CA GLU A 67 15.67 17.71 -4.82
C GLU A 67 15.28 18.12 -3.38
N GLU A 68 14.16 18.85 -3.22
CA GLU A 68 13.63 19.32 -1.94
C GLU A 68 12.84 18.20 -1.21
N TRP A 69 13.48 17.02 -1.04
CA TRP A 69 12.85 15.81 -0.51
C TRP A 69 12.24 15.98 0.89
N ASP A 70 12.92 16.75 1.73
CA ASP A 70 12.46 17.10 3.07
C ASP A 70 11.16 17.91 3.06
N GLU A 71 11.06 18.87 2.15
CA GLU A 71 9.87 19.69 2.03
C GLU A 71 8.69 18.87 1.51
N ILE A 72 8.94 17.97 0.56
CA ILE A 72 7.93 17.02 0.07
C ILE A 72 7.38 16.19 1.24
N TYR A 73 8.26 15.55 2.03
CA TYR A 73 7.82 14.75 3.17
C TYR A 73 7.05 15.58 4.22
N ASN A 74 7.50 16.81 4.51
CA ASN A 74 6.81 17.69 5.45
C ASN A 74 5.42 18.10 4.95
N GLN A 75 5.24 18.29 3.64
CA GLN A 75 3.93 18.55 3.05
C GLN A 75 3.03 17.31 3.15
N ASP A 76 3.61 16.12 2.93
CA ASP A 76 2.88 14.86 3.03
C ASP A 76 2.34 14.63 4.45
N CYS A 77 3.17 14.81 5.48
CA CYS A 77 2.74 14.72 6.89
C CYS A 77 1.65 15.72 7.29
N ARG A 78 1.50 16.85 6.57
CA ARG A 78 0.50 17.88 6.89
C ARG A 78 -0.85 17.61 6.25
N HIS A 79 -0.85 17.00 5.06
CA HIS A 79 -2.03 16.94 4.20
C HIS A 79 -2.55 15.52 3.97
N PHE A 80 -1.74 14.51 4.30
CA PHE A 80 -2.08 13.11 4.15
C PHE A 80 -1.83 12.33 5.44
N THR A 81 -2.44 11.16 5.54
CA THR A 81 -2.05 10.16 6.54
C THR A 81 -0.72 9.57 6.11
N GLU A 82 0.35 10.04 6.72
CA GLU A 82 1.71 9.57 6.47
C GLU A 82 2.11 8.54 7.52
N LEU A 83 2.36 7.32 7.05
CA LEU A 83 2.72 6.16 7.87
C LEU A 83 4.06 5.56 7.45
N ASN A 84 4.78 6.19 6.53
CA ASN A 84 6.15 5.84 6.19
C ASN A 84 7.13 6.58 7.10
N SER A 85 8.27 5.95 7.38
CA SER A 85 9.38 6.69 7.97
C SER A 85 9.91 7.71 6.96
N ARG A 86 10.42 8.85 7.45
CA ARG A 86 11.01 9.89 6.61
C ARG A 86 12.10 9.33 5.71
N GLU A 87 13.00 8.54 6.29
CA GLU A 87 14.13 7.95 5.58
C GLU A 87 13.66 7.02 4.46
N THR A 88 12.76 6.09 4.75
CA THR A 88 12.21 5.16 3.76
C THR A 88 11.50 5.88 2.62
N TYR A 89 10.69 6.88 2.94
CA TYR A 89 9.95 7.63 1.93
C TYR A 89 10.87 8.45 1.02
N ILE A 90 11.86 9.15 1.59
CA ILE A 90 12.83 9.92 0.81
C ILE A 90 13.67 9.00 -0.09
N GLU A 91 14.08 7.82 0.40
CA GLU A 91 14.80 6.83 -0.41
C GLU A 91 13.93 6.32 -1.57
N TYR A 92 12.64 6.09 -1.33
CA TYR A 92 11.69 5.72 -2.37
C TYR A 92 11.53 6.81 -3.43
N LEU A 93 11.32 8.07 -3.04
CA LEU A 93 11.28 9.20 -3.97
C LEU A 93 12.56 9.30 -4.80
N LYS A 94 13.74 9.15 -4.17
CA LYS A 94 15.02 9.14 -4.87
C LYS A 94 15.13 7.99 -5.87
N SER A 95 14.66 6.79 -5.53
CA SER A 95 14.67 5.65 -6.45
C SER A 95 13.84 5.92 -7.73
N ILE A 96 12.79 6.72 -7.60
CA ILE A 96 11.88 7.09 -8.69
C ILE A 96 12.37 8.28 -9.49
N TYR A 97 12.89 9.32 -8.85
CA TYR A 97 13.13 10.60 -9.53
C TYR A 97 14.60 10.87 -9.84
N THR A 98 15.55 10.24 -9.13
CA THR A 98 16.98 10.52 -9.34
C THR A 98 17.43 10.14 -10.75
N GLY A 99 18.06 11.10 -11.45
CA GLY A 99 18.55 10.91 -12.81
C GLY A 99 17.47 10.95 -13.90
N ARG A 100 16.23 11.29 -13.56
CA ARG A 100 15.10 11.45 -14.50
C ARG A 100 14.64 12.90 -14.51
N LYS A 101 14.16 13.39 -15.65
CA LYS A 101 13.58 14.74 -15.77
C LYS A 101 12.08 14.68 -15.64
N THR A 102 11.50 15.37 -14.66
CA THR A 102 10.04 15.39 -14.48
C THR A 102 9.31 15.99 -15.69
N SER A 103 9.94 16.92 -16.43
CA SER A 103 9.40 17.49 -17.68
C SER A 103 9.10 16.47 -18.79
N GLU A 104 9.71 15.27 -18.74
CA GLU A 104 9.46 14.18 -19.69
C GLU A 104 8.37 13.21 -19.22
N MET A 105 7.93 13.35 -17.96
CA MET A 105 6.89 12.52 -17.35
C MET A 105 5.50 12.93 -17.81
N LYS A 106 4.65 11.95 -18.05
CA LYS A 106 3.22 12.15 -18.34
C LYS A 106 2.41 11.56 -17.21
N TYR A 107 1.26 12.15 -16.91
CA TYR A 107 0.33 11.61 -15.92
C TYR A 107 -1.03 11.35 -16.53
N SER A 108 -1.68 10.28 -16.08
CA SER A 108 -3.02 9.91 -16.52
C SER A 108 -3.89 9.58 -15.31
N PHE A 109 -5.10 10.11 -15.28
CA PHE A 109 -6.10 9.74 -14.27
C PHE A 109 -6.33 8.23 -14.27
N THR A 110 -6.39 7.65 -13.09
CA THR A 110 -6.61 6.22 -12.87
C THR A 110 -7.95 5.98 -12.20
N ASP A 111 -8.13 6.53 -10.99
CA ASP A 111 -9.32 6.27 -10.17
C ASP A 111 -9.56 7.38 -9.13
N THR A 112 -10.68 7.30 -8.41
CA THR A 112 -10.99 8.15 -7.25
C THR A 112 -11.76 7.35 -6.20
N ASP A 113 -11.44 7.58 -4.93
CA ASP A 113 -12.17 7.02 -3.78
C ASP A 113 -13.21 8.01 -3.20
N GLY A 114 -13.42 9.15 -3.88
CA GLY A 114 -14.29 10.25 -3.44
C GLY A 114 -13.63 11.25 -2.49
N ILE A 115 -12.45 10.93 -1.94
CA ILE A 115 -11.65 11.82 -1.08
C ILE A 115 -10.39 12.30 -1.84
N SER A 116 -9.73 11.37 -2.53
CA SER A 116 -8.52 11.55 -3.31
C SER A 116 -8.74 11.18 -4.78
N GLU A 117 -7.95 11.78 -5.66
CA GLU A 117 -7.80 11.37 -7.06
C GLU A 117 -6.43 10.72 -7.28
N TYR A 118 -6.40 9.63 -8.04
CA TYR A 118 -5.18 8.87 -8.30
C TYR A 118 -4.75 8.98 -9.76
N TYR A 119 -3.46 9.21 -9.99
CA TYR A 119 -2.88 9.36 -11.31
C TYR A 119 -1.63 8.50 -11.47
N ASN A 120 -1.51 7.78 -12.57
CA ASN A 120 -0.27 7.06 -12.89
C ASN A 120 0.74 8.00 -13.55
N ILE A 121 1.99 7.96 -13.11
CA ILE A 121 3.12 8.63 -13.75
C ILE A 121 3.74 7.67 -14.77
N HIS A 122 3.90 8.15 -15.99
CA HIS A 122 4.51 7.43 -17.11
C HIS A 122 5.84 8.04 -17.48
N TYR A 123 6.87 7.21 -17.58
CA TYR A 123 8.19 7.55 -18.11
C TYR A 123 8.58 6.48 -19.13
N ASP A 124 9.01 6.89 -20.33
CA ASP A 124 9.32 5.97 -21.45
C ASP A 124 8.22 4.94 -21.79
N ASN A 125 6.95 5.33 -21.65
CA ASN A 125 5.74 4.49 -21.85
C ASN A 125 5.53 3.36 -20.83
N TYR A 126 6.21 3.39 -19.69
CA TYR A 126 5.94 2.50 -18.55
C TYR A 126 5.39 3.29 -17.38
N VAL A 127 4.46 2.67 -16.63
CA VAL A 127 4.01 3.21 -15.35
C VAL A 127 5.17 3.11 -14.37
N MET A 128 5.63 4.27 -13.90
CA MET A 128 6.78 4.41 -13.01
C MET A 128 6.35 4.45 -11.55
N ALA A 129 5.28 5.20 -11.26
CA ALA A 129 4.74 5.39 -9.92
C ALA A 129 3.28 5.86 -10.03
N ALA A 130 2.61 6.03 -8.89
CA ALA A 130 1.31 6.70 -8.82
C ALA A 130 1.39 7.95 -7.95
N LEU A 131 0.53 8.92 -8.26
CA LEU A 131 0.28 10.11 -7.47
C LEU A 131 -1.08 9.98 -6.80
N GLU A 132 -1.14 10.41 -5.56
CA GLU A 132 -2.38 10.69 -4.86
C GLU A 132 -2.53 12.20 -4.73
N LEU A 133 -3.70 12.70 -5.13
CA LEU A 133 -4.05 14.10 -5.01
C LEU A 133 -5.26 14.26 -4.12
N ARG A 134 -5.15 15.16 -3.14
CA ARG A 134 -6.22 15.42 -2.18
C ARG A 134 -6.41 16.91 -1.97
N ARG A 135 -7.66 17.33 -1.77
CA ARG A 135 -7.97 18.64 -1.19
C ARG A 135 -8.17 18.48 0.31
N THR A 136 -7.62 19.42 1.07
CA THR A 136 -7.92 19.49 2.50
C THR A 136 -9.26 20.19 2.68
N ASP A 137 -10.01 19.84 3.73
CA ASP A 137 -11.33 20.46 4.00
C ASP A 137 -11.23 21.98 4.19
N ASP A 138 -10.04 22.46 4.60
CA ASP A 138 -9.74 23.86 4.87
C ASP A 138 -9.19 24.64 3.65
N SER A 139 -8.97 24.00 2.49
CA SER A 139 -8.34 24.63 1.32
C SER A 139 -8.80 24.07 -0.02
N ASP A 140 -9.06 24.96 -0.98
CA ASP A 140 -9.34 24.60 -2.39
C ASP A 140 -8.09 24.19 -3.18
N ILE A 141 -6.92 24.15 -2.53
CA ILE A 141 -5.63 23.78 -3.14
C ILE A 141 -5.48 22.26 -3.13
N TRP A 142 -5.04 21.71 -4.26
CA TRP A 142 -4.68 20.30 -4.36
C TRP A 142 -3.28 20.08 -3.78
N HIS A 143 -3.18 19.09 -2.90
CA HIS A 143 -1.92 18.56 -2.42
C HIS A 143 -1.62 17.26 -3.17
N VAL A 144 -0.34 16.97 -3.39
CA VAL A 144 0.11 15.85 -4.22
C VAL A 144 1.20 15.08 -3.48
N ARG A 145 1.08 13.77 -3.43
CA ARG A 145 2.15 12.86 -2.96
C ARG A 145 2.40 11.74 -3.95
N THR A 146 3.61 11.17 -3.93
CA THR A 146 3.91 9.96 -4.71
C THR A 146 3.71 8.73 -3.82
N ILE A 147 2.93 7.76 -4.28
CA ILE A 147 2.64 6.54 -3.51
C ILE A 147 3.35 5.31 -4.12
N GLY A 148 3.70 4.36 -3.24
CA GLY A 148 4.34 3.07 -3.53
C GLY A 148 3.56 2.18 -4.48
N SER A 149 2.29 2.01 -4.13
CA SER A 149 1.35 1.09 -4.73
C SER A 149 -0.03 1.71 -4.57
N THR A 150 -0.95 1.42 -5.49
CA THR A 150 -2.38 1.72 -5.27
C THR A 150 -3.08 0.60 -4.51
N THR A 151 -2.46 -0.59 -4.43
CA THR A 151 -2.98 -1.71 -3.64
C THR A 151 -2.72 -1.45 -2.16
N PRO A 152 -3.77 -1.42 -1.33
CA PRO A 152 -3.62 -1.19 0.11
C PRO A 152 -3.10 -2.41 0.85
N PHE A 153 -2.37 -2.13 1.93
CA PHE A 153 -2.24 -3.08 3.03
C PHE A 153 -3.47 -2.99 3.92
N ASP A 154 -4.05 -4.13 4.27
CA ASP A 154 -5.16 -4.22 5.19
C ASP A 154 -4.67 -4.60 6.58
N PHE A 155 -5.04 -3.81 7.60
CA PHE A 155 -4.75 -4.11 9.00
C PHE A 155 -6.05 -4.47 9.72
N ASP A 156 -6.26 -5.76 9.95
CA ASP A 156 -7.43 -6.33 10.61
C ASP A 156 -7.20 -6.38 12.12
N VAL A 157 -7.90 -5.52 12.86
CA VAL A 157 -7.81 -5.39 14.31
C VAL A 157 -8.98 -6.13 14.96
N LEU A 158 -8.68 -7.12 15.80
CA LEU A 158 -9.68 -7.97 16.46
C LEU A 158 -10.32 -7.32 17.70
N ASP A 159 -9.68 -6.30 18.27
CA ASP A 159 -10.10 -5.60 19.48
C ASP A 159 -9.69 -4.12 19.33
N ASP A 160 -10.67 -3.23 19.19
CA ASP A 160 -10.45 -1.79 18.95
C ASP A 160 -9.72 -1.08 20.09
N SER A 161 -9.56 -1.73 21.26
CA SER A 161 -8.73 -1.21 22.35
C SER A 161 -7.23 -1.41 22.14
N LEU A 162 -6.84 -2.18 21.13
CA LEU A 162 -5.45 -2.48 20.83
C LEU A 162 -4.77 -1.31 20.13
N VAL A 163 -3.56 -0.98 20.61
CA VAL A 163 -2.73 0.07 20.05
C VAL A 163 -1.51 -0.56 19.38
N PHE A 164 -1.22 -0.12 18.17
CA PHE A 164 -0.08 -0.57 17.39
C PHE A 164 0.48 0.60 16.57
N THR A 165 1.71 0.41 16.08
CA THR A 165 2.38 1.36 15.21
C THR A 165 2.66 0.72 13.86
N ILE A 166 2.64 1.55 12.82
CA ILE A 166 3.13 1.22 11.48
C ILE A 166 4.34 2.13 11.22
N ASN A 167 5.49 1.53 10.94
CA ASN A 167 6.79 2.21 10.78
C ASN A 167 7.08 3.20 11.92
N SER A 168 6.83 2.77 13.16
CA SER A 168 6.97 3.58 14.40
C SER A 168 5.98 4.75 14.55
N ILE A 169 4.99 4.89 13.68
CA ILE A 169 3.93 5.91 13.77
C ILE A 169 2.66 5.23 14.33
N PRO A 170 2.04 5.76 15.40
CA PRO A 170 0.83 5.18 15.97
C PRO A 170 -0.34 5.26 14.99
N VAL A 171 -1.11 4.18 14.92
CA VAL A 171 -2.39 4.18 14.19
C VAL A 171 -3.47 4.74 15.11
N GLU A 172 -4.16 5.77 14.64
CA GLU A 172 -5.23 6.43 15.39
C GLU A 172 -6.61 5.93 14.92
N SER A 173 -7.58 5.88 15.84
CA SER A 173 -8.97 5.57 15.51
C SER A 173 -9.64 6.62 14.61
N SER A 174 -9.02 7.79 14.44
CA SER A 174 -9.45 8.85 13.52
C SER A 174 -9.18 8.51 12.05
N TYR A 175 -8.28 7.56 11.77
CA TYR A 175 -7.96 7.16 10.40
C TYR A 175 -9.13 6.42 9.77
N TYR A 176 -9.23 6.46 8.45
CA TYR A 176 -10.28 5.74 7.73
C TYR A 176 -10.21 4.23 8.02
N HIS A 177 -11.34 3.63 8.37
CA HIS A 177 -11.48 2.22 8.68
C HIS A 177 -12.90 1.73 8.38
N VAL A 178 -13.04 0.41 8.28
CA VAL A 178 -14.33 -0.26 8.07
C VAL A 178 -14.53 -1.30 9.16
N GLU A 179 -15.61 -1.17 9.92
CA GLU A 179 -15.99 -2.11 10.98
C GLU A 179 -16.75 -3.33 10.42
N GLY A 180 -16.87 -4.38 11.24
CA GLY A 180 -17.75 -5.52 10.95
C GLY A 180 -17.28 -6.41 9.80
N GLN A 181 -15.98 -6.40 9.49
CA GLN A 181 -15.42 -7.18 8.38
C GLN A 181 -15.09 -8.61 8.83
N ILE A 182 -15.13 -9.56 7.89
CA ILE A 182 -14.53 -10.89 8.11
C ILE A 182 -13.02 -10.76 7.87
N PRO A 183 -12.17 -11.33 8.75
CA PRO A 183 -10.72 -11.26 8.53
C PRO A 183 -10.33 -11.85 7.18
N ALA A 184 -9.41 -11.20 6.46
CA ALA A 184 -9.11 -11.50 5.06
C ALA A 184 -8.76 -12.99 4.81
N ALA A 185 -8.05 -13.62 5.75
CA ALA A 185 -7.69 -15.05 5.70
C ALA A 185 -8.88 -16.01 5.62
N PHE A 186 -10.05 -15.58 6.10
CA PHE A 186 -11.24 -16.42 6.24
C PHE A 186 -12.41 -15.95 5.37
N ASP A 187 -12.24 -14.83 4.66
CA ASP A 187 -13.26 -14.29 3.79
C ASP A 187 -13.51 -15.22 2.57
N GLY A 188 -14.77 -15.31 2.16
CA GLY A 188 -15.20 -16.16 1.05
C GLY A 188 -15.27 -17.67 1.32
N TYR A 189 -14.90 -18.15 2.51
CA TYR A 189 -15.02 -19.57 2.87
C TYR A 189 -16.37 -19.91 3.53
N GLU A 190 -16.96 -21.04 3.15
CA GLU A 190 -18.13 -21.61 3.83
C GLU A 190 -17.70 -22.38 5.08
N LEU A 191 -17.59 -21.67 6.21
CA LEU A 191 -17.10 -22.21 7.47
C LEU A 191 -18.24 -22.75 8.36
N ALA A 192 -17.89 -23.73 9.20
CA ALA A 192 -18.83 -24.37 10.13
C ALA A 192 -19.20 -23.46 11.31
N TYR A 193 -18.28 -22.56 11.69
CA TYR A 193 -18.47 -21.57 12.73
C TYR A 193 -18.18 -20.18 12.18
N ARG A 194 -18.88 -19.19 12.73
CA ARG A 194 -18.65 -17.78 12.42
C ARG A 194 -17.35 -17.31 13.06
N ILE A 195 -16.48 -16.69 12.27
CA ILE A 195 -15.25 -16.04 12.74
C ILE A 195 -15.61 -14.67 13.33
N PRO A 196 -14.95 -14.22 14.42
CA PRO A 196 -15.11 -12.87 14.93
C PRO A 196 -14.89 -11.81 13.85
N GLU A 197 -15.71 -10.76 13.88
CA GLU A 197 -15.54 -9.61 12.99
C GLU A 197 -14.37 -8.75 13.45
N VAL A 198 -13.80 -7.99 12.51
CA VAL A 198 -12.64 -7.10 12.73
C VAL A 198 -12.93 -5.70 12.24
N THR A 199 -12.15 -4.76 12.77
CA THR A 199 -12.02 -3.40 12.22
C THR A 199 -10.84 -3.39 11.26
N ARG A 200 -11.10 -3.11 9.99
CA ARG A 200 -10.08 -3.07 8.93
C ARG A 200 -9.63 -1.64 8.66
N TYR A 201 -8.33 -1.40 8.76
CA TYR A 201 -7.70 -0.16 8.30
C TYR A 201 -7.03 -0.42 6.93
N PRO A 202 -7.60 0.04 5.80
CA PRO A 202 -6.96 -0.07 4.50
C PRO A 202 -6.00 1.10 4.27
N ILE A 203 -4.70 0.83 4.09
CA ILE A 203 -3.66 1.84 3.90
C ILE A 203 -2.95 1.62 2.55
N SER A 204 -3.21 2.49 1.58
CA SER A 204 -2.64 2.43 0.22
C SER A 204 -1.28 3.11 0.05
N SER A 205 -0.88 3.99 0.97
CA SER A 205 0.29 4.86 0.76
C SER A 205 1.61 4.31 1.31
N LEU A 206 1.68 3.04 1.69
CA LEU A 206 2.90 2.48 2.28
C LEU A 206 3.94 2.15 1.21
N VAL A 207 5.19 2.47 1.53
CA VAL A 207 6.36 2.17 0.73
C VAL A 207 6.97 0.88 1.25
N GLY A 208 6.90 -0.18 0.42
CA GLY A 208 7.41 -1.50 0.78
C GLY A 208 6.57 -2.22 1.83
N THR A 209 7.16 -3.25 2.44
CA THR A 209 6.50 -4.01 3.51
C THR A 209 6.55 -3.22 4.82
N PRO A 210 5.41 -2.92 5.46
CA PRO A 210 5.40 -2.13 6.69
C PRO A 210 5.97 -2.89 7.89
N ASP A 211 6.68 -2.15 8.75
CA ASP A 211 7.07 -2.61 10.08
C ASP A 211 5.94 -2.34 11.07
N VAL A 212 5.27 -3.39 11.52
CA VAL A 212 4.08 -3.28 12.38
C VAL A 212 4.41 -3.79 13.77
N LYS A 213 4.28 -2.93 14.78
CA LYS A 213 4.66 -3.25 16.15
C LYS A 213 3.51 -3.02 17.13
N PRO A 214 3.22 -3.99 18.02
CA PRO A 214 2.25 -3.78 19.08
C PRO A 214 2.81 -2.82 20.14
N ALA A 215 1.93 -2.01 20.75
CA ALA A 215 2.31 -1.17 21.88
C ALA A 215 2.41 -1.97 23.20
N SER A 216 1.75 -3.13 23.28
CA SER A 216 1.69 -3.97 24.48
C SER A 216 2.24 -5.37 24.24
N ALA A 217 2.89 -5.95 25.25
CA ALA A 217 3.52 -7.27 25.17
C ALA A 217 2.53 -8.42 25.04
N ASP A 218 1.26 -8.21 25.38
CA ASP A 218 0.16 -9.18 25.27
C ASP A 218 -0.55 -9.14 23.90
N THR A 219 -0.12 -8.27 23.01
CA THR A 219 -0.66 -8.13 21.65
C THR A 219 0.24 -8.86 20.67
N ALA A 220 -0.37 -9.61 19.76
CA ALA A 220 0.27 -10.26 18.63
C ALA A 220 -0.05 -9.48 17.35
N VAL A 221 0.94 -9.45 16.46
CA VAL A 221 0.83 -8.93 15.11
C VAL A 221 1.32 -10.03 14.19
N VAL A 222 0.49 -10.44 13.23
CA VAL A 222 0.80 -11.53 12.30
C VAL A 222 0.62 -11.02 10.88
N ARG A 223 1.68 -11.08 10.08
CA ARG A 223 1.61 -10.80 8.64
C ARG A 223 1.03 -11.99 7.91
N ASP A 224 0.03 -11.79 7.06
CA ASP A 224 -0.43 -12.79 6.10
C ASP A 224 0.53 -12.89 4.92
N TYR A 225 1.12 -14.05 4.66
CA TYR A 225 2.02 -14.28 3.52
C TYR A 225 1.26 -14.65 2.23
N THR A 226 -0.06 -14.83 2.29
CA THR A 226 -0.92 -15.09 1.12
C THR A 226 -1.55 -13.81 0.54
N SER A 227 -1.50 -12.70 1.28
CA SER A 227 -2.15 -11.44 0.94
C SER A 227 -1.31 -10.23 1.42
N GLN A 228 -1.82 -9.00 1.22
CA GLN A 228 -1.24 -7.79 1.80
C GLN A 228 -1.96 -7.44 3.10
N SER A 229 -2.11 -8.40 4.00
CA SER A 229 -2.88 -8.21 5.24
C SER A 229 -2.03 -8.45 6.49
N TYR A 230 -2.37 -7.74 7.57
CA TYR A 230 -1.86 -7.94 8.91
C TYR A 230 -3.03 -8.17 9.86
N TYR A 231 -2.83 -9.06 10.82
CA TYR A 231 -3.81 -9.34 11.86
C TYR A 231 -3.27 -8.91 13.22
N ILE A 232 -4.04 -8.10 13.94
CA ILE A 232 -3.67 -7.52 15.23
C ILE A 232 -4.69 -7.98 16.27
N GLY A 233 -4.24 -8.72 17.27
CA GLY A 233 -5.10 -9.24 18.32
C GLY A 233 -4.35 -9.63 19.58
N ARG A 234 -5.04 -10.21 20.57
CA ARG A 234 -4.40 -10.70 21.79
C ARG A 234 -3.60 -11.97 21.51
N LYS A 235 -2.43 -12.11 22.14
CA LYS A 235 -1.68 -13.37 22.14
C LYS A 235 -2.53 -14.52 22.69
N PRO A 236 -2.33 -15.75 22.21
CA PRO A 236 -2.97 -16.91 22.81
C PRO A 236 -2.56 -17.06 24.28
N THR A 237 -3.44 -17.66 25.08
CA THR A 237 -3.05 -18.16 26.40
C THR A 237 -2.02 -19.29 26.25
N SER A 238 -1.33 -19.66 27.34
CA SER A 238 -0.38 -20.79 27.29
C SER A 238 -1.05 -22.09 26.81
N GLU A 239 -2.27 -22.37 27.29
CA GLU A 239 -3.03 -23.57 26.90
C GLU A 239 -3.41 -23.56 25.42
N GLN A 240 -3.89 -22.42 24.91
CA GLN A 240 -4.15 -22.25 23.48
C GLN A 240 -2.86 -22.37 22.66
N GLY A 241 -1.77 -21.77 23.13
CA GLY A 241 -0.46 -21.84 22.47
C GLY A 241 0.03 -23.27 22.30
N ASP A 242 -0.06 -24.09 23.35
CA ASP A 242 0.32 -25.51 23.32
C ASP A 242 -0.58 -26.31 22.37
N GLU A 243 -1.91 -26.10 22.43
CA GLU A 243 -2.87 -26.76 21.53
C GLU A 243 -2.61 -26.40 20.06
N PHE A 244 -2.39 -25.12 19.76
CA PHE A 244 -2.14 -24.64 18.40
C PHE A 244 -0.82 -25.16 17.87
N ALA A 245 0.24 -25.11 18.69
CA ALA A 245 1.56 -25.62 18.32
C ALA A 245 1.53 -27.13 18.01
N GLU A 246 0.81 -27.93 18.80
CA GLU A 246 0.63 -29.36 18.52
C GLU A 246 -0.08 -29.57 17.18
N ASN A 247 -1.21 -28.90 16.93
CA ASN A 247 -1.97 -29.04 15.68
C ASN A 247 -1.15 -28.61 14.45
N MET A 248 -0.36 -27.55 14.58
CA MET A 248 0.53 -27.07 13.53
C MET A 248 1.65 -28.07 13.24
N TYR A 249 2.35 -28.55 14.27
CA TYR A 249 3.43 -29.52 14.12
C TYR A 249 2.93 -30.80 13.45
N ASP A 250 1.85 -31.37 13.97
CA ASP A 250 1.25 -32.59 13.46
C ASP A 250 0.83 -32.48 11.99
N THR A 251 0.30 -31.32 11.60
CA THR A 251 -0.13 -31.04 10.23
C THR A 251 1.07 -30.79 9.32
N ALA A 252 2.08 -30.05 9.77
CA ALA A 252 3.32 -29.81 9.03
C ALA A 252 4.08 -31.11 8.74
N VAL A 253 4.19 -31.99 9.74
CA VAL A 253 4.80 -33.32 9.59
C VAL A 253 3.99 -34.18 8.64
N ALA A 254 2.65 -34.20 8.76
CA ALA A 254 1.80 -34.95 7.86
C ALA A 254 1.91 -34.47 6.41
N TYR A 255 1.98 -33.15 6.19
CA TYR A 255 2.18 -32.55 4.87
C TYR A 255 3.56 -32.90 4.32
N CYS A 256 4.63 -32.74 5.11
CA CYS A 256 5.99 -33.05 4.70
C CYS A 256 6.13 -34.53 4.31
N LYS A 257 5.69 -35.45 5.19
CA LYS A 257 5.69 -36.90 4.90
C LYS A 257 4.86 -37.24 3.67
N PHE A 258 3.73 -36.57 3.45
CA PHE A 258 2.95 -36.77 2.24
C PHE A 258 3.75 -36.34 1.01
N VAL A 259 4.35 -35.14 1.00
CA VAL A 259 5.15 -34.65 -0.13
C VAL A 259 6.35 -35.57 -0.39
N THR A 260 7.00 -36.11 0.65
CA THR A 260 8.19 -36.97 0.52
C THR A 260 7.88 -38.46 0.30
N ARG A 261 6.61 -38.87 0.22
CA ARG A 261 6.15 -40.28 0.09
C ARG A 261 6.33 -41.16 1.35
N ASP A 262 6.63 -40.60 2.51
CA ASP A 262 6.62 -41.29 3.82
C ASP A 262 5.23 -41.32 4.48
N GLY A 263 4.29 -40.57 3.93
CA GLY A 263 2.93 -40.41 4.41
C GLY A 263 1.91 -40.78 3.36
N THR A 264 0.69 -41.07 3.80
CA THR A 264 -0.42 -41.32 2.88
C THR A 264 -1.12 -40.01 2.54
N ARG A 265 -1.78 -39.95 1.37
CA ARG A 265 -2.69 -38.83 1.07
C ARG A 265 -3.74 -38.66 2.16
N TYR A 266 -4.29 -39.77 2.67
CA TYR A 266 -5.28 -39.75 3.74
C TYR A 266 -4.76 -39.06 5.03
N SER A 267 -3.50 -39.29 5.42
CA SER A 267 -2.94 -38.69 6.65
C SER A 267 -2.87 -37.17 6.61
N ILE A 268 -2.76 -36.56 5.43
CA ILE A 268 -2.86 -35.10 5.30
C ILE A 268 -4.30 -34.66 5.03
N THR A 269 -5.03 -35.26 4.09
CA THR A 269 -6.40 -34.81 3.74
C THR A 269 -7.37 -34.89 4.92
N SER A 270 -7.15 -35.80 5.87
CA SER A 270 -7.96 -35.88 7.10
C SER A 270 -7.74 -34.69 8.05
N ARG A 271 -6.67 -33.91 7.87
CA ARG A 271 -6.34 -32.69 8.62
C ARG A 271 -6.76 -31.40 7.91
N LEU A 272 -7.19 -31.48 6.65
CA LEU A 272 -7.57 -30.33 5.85
C LEU A 272 -9.07 -30.02 5.98
N TYR A 273 -9.43 -28.75 5.82
CA TYR A 273 -10.84 -28.35 5.74
C TYR A 273 -11.37 -28.71 4.35
N PRO A 274 -12.44 -29.51 4.22
CA PRO A 274 -12.93 -29.97 2.92
C PRO A 274 -13.52 -28.80 2.10
N GLY A 275 -13.42 -28.89 0.78
CA GLY A 275 -14.00 -27.89 -0.14
C GLY A 275 -13.19 -26.60 -0.29
N THR A 276 -11.95 -26.56 0.21
CA THR A 276 -11.03 -25.44 -0.04
C THR A 276 -10.12 -25.72 -1.24
N ASN A 277 -9.63 -24.66 -1.88
CA ASN A 277 -8.62 -24.79 -2.93
C ASN A 277 -7.38 -25.56 -2.47
N PHE A 278 -6.97 -25.38 -1.20
CA PHE A 278 -5.84 -26.09 -0.63
C PHE A 278 -6.13 -27.59 -0.46
N TYR A 279 -7.34 -27.96 -0.03
CA TYR A 279 -7.77 -29.36 0.02
C TYR A 279 -7.69 -30.01 -1.36
N ASP A 280 -8.20 -29.35 -2.38
CA ASP A 280 -8.22 -29.87 -3.75
C ASP A 280 -6.80 -29.99 -4.33
N PHE A 281 -5.95 -29.00 -4.06
CA PHE A 281 -4.53 -29.05 -4.44
C PHE A 281 -3.83 -30.26 -3.83
N VAL A 282 -3.93 -30.46 -2.51
CA VAL A 282 -3.27 -31.60 -1.84
C VAL A 282 -3.88 -32.94 -2.27
N SER A 283 -5.19 -32.98 -2.48
CA SER A 283 -5.90 -34.20 -2.90
C SER A 283 -5.51 -34.69 -4.29
N THR A 284 -5.08 -33.76 -5.17
CA THR A 284 -4.68 -34.04 -6.55
C THR A 284 -3.17 -34.07 -6.76
N PHE A 285 -2.38 -33.66 -5.76
CA PHE A 285 -0.93 -33.64 -5.84
C PHE A 285 -0.33 -35.02 -6.16
N ASP A 286 0.57 -35.03 -7.15
CA ASP A 286 1.37 -36.18 -7.55
C ASP A 286 2.82 -35.99 -7.07
N ASN A 287 3.24 -36.89 -6.19
CA ASN A 287 4.58 -36.95 -5.62
C ASN A 287 5.42 -38.10 -6.21
N SER A 288 4.99 -38.70 -7.34
CA SER A 288 5.66 -39.83 -7.99
C SER A 288 7.13 -39.58 -8.39
N TRP A 289 7.53 -38.32 -8.47
CA TRP A 289 8.88 -37.88 -8.82
C TRP A 289 9.88 -37.90 -7.63
N VAL A 290 9.42 -38.11 -6.39
CA VAL A 290 10.30 -38.17 -5.22
C VAL A 290 10.99 -39.54 -5.13
N THR A 291 12.32 -39.51 -5.07
CA THR A 291 13.18 -40.70 -4.91
C THR A 291 12.96 -41.36 -3.56
N ASP A 292 13.03 -42.69 -3.54
CA ASP A 292 12.94 -43.47 -2.31
C ASP A 292 14.12 -43.13 -1.38
N HIS A 293 13.84 -43.10 -0.07
CA HIS A 293 14.80 -42.84 0.99
C HIS A 293 14.39 -43.64 2.25
N ASP A 294 15.30 -43.80 3.21
CA ASP A 294 15.13 -44.75 4.31
C ASP A 294 14.37 -44.17 5.51
N SER A 295 14.55 -42.88 5.78
CA SER A 295 13.82 -42.21 6.84
C SER A 295 13.82 -40.69 6.73
N ILE A 296 12.82 -40.08 7.37
CA ILE A 296 12.68 -38.65 7.58
C ILE A 296 12.70 -38.32 9.08
N GLN A 297 13.54 -37.36 9.48
CA GLN A 297 13.61 -36.85 10.85
C GLN A 297 13.31 -35.35 10.87
N PHE A 298 12.65 -34.87 11.92
CA PHE A 298 12.29 -33.47 12.11
C PHE A 298 13.01 -32.90 13.32
N GLU A 299 13.66 -31.76 13.15
CA GLU A 299 14.47 -31.10 14.17
C GLU A 299 14.21 -29.58 14.16
N ASN A 300 14.67 -28.88 15.20
CA ASN A 300 14.63 -27.42 15.30
C ASN A 300 13.24 -26.81 15.09
N VAL A 301 12.20 -27.52 15.51
CA VAL A 301 10.81 -27.08 15.39
C VAL A 301 10.58 -25.84 16.24
N LYS A 302 10.05 -24.79 15.61
CA LYS A 302 9.63 -23.54 16.26
C LYS A 302 8.27 -23.14 15.74
N VAL A 303 7.37 -22.79 16.66
CA VAL A 303 6.07 -22.17 16.34
C VAL A 303 6.10 -20.75 16.85
N TYR A 304 5.72 -19.81 15.99
CA TYR A 304 5.75 -18.37 16.26
C TYR A 304 4.63 -17.66 15.47
N ASP A 305 4.48 -16.34 15.68
CA ASP A 305 3.42 -15.54 15.07
C ASP A 305 2.01 -16.14 15.25
N LEU A 306 1.73 -16.65 16.45
CA LEU A 306 0.44 -17.23 16.78
C LEU A 306 -0.59 -16.16 17.11
N LEU A 307 -1.75 -16.23 16.45
CA LEU A 307 -2.89 -15.36 16.73
C LEU A 307 -4.23 -16.13 16.69
N PRO A 308 -4.97 -16.20 17.81
CA PRO A 308 -6.34 -16.71 17.82
C PRO A 308 -7.33 -15.69 17.25
N PHE A 309 -8.36 -16.20 16.57
CA PHE A 309 -9.55 -15.49 16.14
C PHE A 309 -10.75 -16.04 16.92
N GLY A 310 -10.83 -15.61 18.19
CA GLY A 310 -11.73 -16.23 19.17
C GLY A 310 -11.41 -17.72 19.37
N ASP A 311 -12.44 -18.54 19.56
CA ASP A 311 -12.29 -19.98 19.85
C ASP A 311 -12.38 -20.88 18.61
N THR A 312 -12.51 -20.27 17.42
CA THR A 312 -12.96 -20.96 16.19
C THR A 312 -11.92 -21.02 15.09
N ALA A 313 -10.92 -20.13 15.11
CA ALA A 313 -9.84 -20.08 14.14
C ALA A 313 -8.55 -19.56 14.76
N PHE A 314 -7.41 -19.89 14.14
CA PHE A 314 -6.12 -19.30 14.48
C PHE A 314 -5.21 -19.29 13.25
N ILE A 315 -4.22 -18.41 13.29
CA ILE A 315 -3.11 -18.37 12.32
C ILE A 315 -1.82 -18.54 13.10
N GLY A 316 -0.85 -19.19 12.48
CA GLY A 316 0.49 -19.34 13.05
C GLY A 316 1.53 -19.61 11.98
N THR A 317 2.79 -19.44 12.36
CA THR A 317 3.94 -19.86 11.55
C THR A 317 4.71 -20.98 12.25
N ILE A 318 5.06 -22.02 11.51
CA ILE A 318 5.93 -23.11 11.99
C ILE A 318 7.15 -23.22 11.09
N SER A 319 8.35 -23.24 11.69
CA SER A 319 9.59 -23.56 11.01
C SER A 319 10.23 -24.82 11.59
N PHE A 320 10.85 -25.62 10.75
CA PHE A 320 11.55 -26.83 11.16
C PHE A 320 12.57 -27.24 10.10
N ASP A 321 13.55 -28.03 10.51
CA ASP A 321 14.44 -28.74 9.60
C ASP A 321 13.95 -30.17 9.46
N TYR A 322 13.94 -30.70 8.23
CA TYR A 322 13.78 -32.13 8.01
C TYR A 322 15.02 -32.72 7.32
N LYS A 323 15.42 -33.90 7.80
CA LYS A 323 16.54 -34.66 7.26
C LYS A 323 16.01 -35.84 6.48
N LEU A 324 16.32 -35.91 5.19
CA LEU A 324 16.13 -37.10 4.37
C LEU A 324 17.40 -37.93 4.41
N ILE A 325 17.29 -39.18 4.86
CA ILE A 325 18.40 -40.12 4.95
C ILE A 325 18.18 -41.19 3.89
N ALA A 326 19.13 -41.33 2.96
CA ALA A 326 19.18 -42.39 1.96
C ALA A 326 20.58 -43.02 1.95
N ASP A 327 20.68 -44.28 2.36
CA ASP A 327 21.95 -44.97 2.60
C ASP A 327 22.88 -44.14 3.51
N ASP A 328 24.07 -43.74 3.02
CA ASP A 328 25.06 -42.93 3.74
C ASP A 328 24.91 -41.41 3.49
N VAL A 329 23.88 -40.98 2.75
CA VAL A 329 23.67 -39.58 2.39
C VAL A 329 22.52 -38.98 3.21
N THR A 330 22.80 -37.90 3.92
CA THR A 330 21.79 -37.10 4.63
C THR A 330 21.66 -35.73 3.96
N GLY A 331 20.46 -35.40 3.49
CA GLY A 331 20.10 -34.05 3.05
C GLY A 331 19.27 -33.35 4.12
N THR A 332 19.69 -32.16 4.54
CA THR A 332 18.92 -31.31 5.47
C THR A 332 18.21 -30.20 4.71
N TYR A 333 16.93 -30.03 4.98
CA TYR A 333 16.08 -29.04 4.34
C TYR A 333 15.33 -28.23 5.40
N SER A 334 15.51 -26.92 5.38
CA SER A 334 14.79 -26.00 6.26
C SER A 334 13.49 -25.56 5.60
N GLN A 335 12.39 -25.61 6.35
CA GLN A 335 11.07 -25.20 5.89
C GLN A 335 10.40 -24.26 6.87
N ALA A 336 9.61 -23.33 6.35
CA ALA A 336 8.71 -22.50 7.12
C ALA A 336 7.34 -22.42 6.43
N TYR A 337 6.28 -22.68 7.21
CA TYR A 337 4.91 -22.64 6.74
C TYR A 337 4.10 -21.69 7.60
N GLN A 338 3.37 -20.77 6.97
CA GLN A 338 2.24 -20.12 7.62
C GLN A 338 0.99 -20.96 7.42
N MET A 339 0.26 -21.22 8.48
CA MET A 339 -0.90 -22.11 8.49
C MET A 339 -2.12 -21.39 9.05
N PHE A 340 -3.26 -21.62 8.40
CA PHE A 340 -4.54 -21.02 8.73
C PHE A 340 -5.49 -22.13 9.16
N PHE A 341 -5.89 -22.15 10.43
CA PHE A 341 -6.72 -23.21 11.00
C PHE A 341 -8.11 -22.70 11.35
N VAL A 342 -9.10 -23.56 11.18
CA VAL A 342 -10.49 -23.36 11.60
C VAL A 342 -11.01 -24.63 12.26
N LYS A 343 -11.98 -24.52 13.17
CA LYS A 343 -12.72 -25.67 13.68
C LYS A 343 -13.78 -26.12 12.68
N ASN A 344 -13.89 -27.43 12.44
CA ASN A 344 -15.02 -28.01 11.72
C ASN A 344 -16.23 -28.20 12.65
N GLY A 345 -17.40 -28.59 12.12
CA GLY A 345 -18.62 -28.79 12.92
C GLY A 345 -18.56 -29.88 14.01
N GLN A 346 -17.43 -30.58 14.14
CA GLN A 346 -17.13 -31.56 15.20
C GLN A 346 -16.11 -31.02 16.22
N ASN A 347 -15.77 -29.73 16.18
CA ASN A 347 -14.75 -29.07 17.00
C ASN A 347 -13.31 -29.57 16.81
N TYR A 348 -12.99 -30.18 15.67
CA TYR A 348 -11.60 -30.50 15.32
C TYR A 348 -10.97 -29.38 14.51
N TRP A 349 -9.73 -29.03 14.85
CA TRP A 349 -8.91 -28.14 14.03
C TRP A 349 -8.65 -28.76 12.66
N LYS A 350 -8.83 -27.95 11.62
CA LYS A 350 -8.57 -28.29 10.23
C LYS A 350 -7.81 -27.16 9.57
N LEU A 351 -6.79 -27.52 8.81
CA LEU A 351 -6.01 -26.59 8.02
C LEU A 351 -6.84 -26.13 6.83
N LEU A 352 -7.15 -24.85 6.79
CA LEU A 352 -7.92 -24.18 5.74
C LEU A 352 -7.04 -23.88 4.52
N ASN A 353 -5.87 -23.30 4.78
CA ASN A 353 -4.90 -22.86 3.79
C ASN A 353 -3.47 -22.91 4.38
N MET A 354 -2.45 -22.84 3.52
CA MET A 354 -1.05 -22.81 3.92
C MET A 354 -0.21 -22.02 2.92
N ALA A 355 0.69 -21.17 3.41
CA ALA A 355 1.71 -20.49 2.63
C ALA A 355 3.09 -21.08 2.94
N ILE A 356 3.93 -21.25 1.91
CA ILE A 356 5.34 -21.59 2.09
C ILE A 356 6.11 -20.26 2.18
N ILE A 357 6.85 -20.07 3.26
CA ILE A 357 7.68 -18.88 3.48
C ILE A 357 9.08 -19.20 2.96
N SER A 358 9.46 -18.57 1.84
CA SER A 358 10.78 -18.75 1.22
C SER A 358 11.84 -17.78 1.72
N ASP A 359 11.47 -16.82 2.57
CA ASP A 359 12.40 -15.83 3.09
C ASP A 359 13.22 -16.45 4.22
N SER A 360 14.55 -16.38 4.08
CA SER A 360 15.50 -16.65 5.15
C SER A 360 15.23 -15.67 6.29
N VAL A 361 14.39 -16.08 7.25
CA VAL A 361 14.30 -15.39 8.52
C VAL A 361 15.63 -15.67 9.23
N ASP A 362 16.57 -14.73 9.10
CA ASP A 362 17.60 -14.54 10.10
C ASP A 362 16.86 -14.26 11.41
N VAL A 363 16.61 -15.34 12.16
CA VAL A 363 16.14 -15.23 13.53
C VAL A 363 17.31 -14.59 14.28
N ASP A 364 17.23 -13.30 14.51
CA ASP A 364 18.16 -12.57 15.37
C ASP A 364 18.03 -13.20 16.76
N VAL A 365 18.97 -14.09 17.09
CA VAL A 365 19.08 -14.71 18.40
C VAL A 365 19.74 -13.68 19.29
N THR A 366 18.94 -12.82 19.91
CA THR A 366 19.37 -12.08 21.09
C THR A 366 18.90 -12.83 22.32
N GLU A 367 19.90 -13.34 23.07
CA GLU A 367 19.83 -13.97 24.39
C GLU A 367 19.05 -13.16 25.43
#